data_AF-A0A7X0G2D3-F1
#
_entry.id   AF-A0A7X0G2D3-F1
#
_cell.length_a   1.000
_cell.length_b   1.000
_cell.length_c   1.000
_cell.angle_alpha   90.00
_cell.angle_beta   90.00
_cell.angle_gamma   90.00
#
_symmetry.space_group_name_H-M   'P 1'
#
loop_
_entity.id
_entity.type
_entity.pdbx_description
1 polymer ?
#
loop_
_entity_poly.entity_id
_entity_poly.type
_entity_poly.pdbx_seq_one_letter_code
_entity_poly.pdbx_strand_id
1 'polypeptide(L)'
;MTYGPEVRERLERDAKEIIGRYPRPRSALLPMLHLVQSVEGHVTEDGIEFCAEQLGITPAQVTGVATFYTQYKHAPVGEYHVGVCINTLCAVMGGDQIWQELSEHAGVGHDEATPDGKVSLERIECNAACDFAPVMMVNWEFFDNMTPEKAKRLVDDLRSGKQVLPSRGPESLATWKEASRVLAGFPDGRAGEGVQAGPESLRGLKLAQERGWEAPRTDVDRERPEEPVKAEEMAEPPQEPGKPIGGDAKPGSQEGRNK
;
A
#
# COMPACT_ATOMS: atom_id res chain seq x y z
N MET A 1 -2.98 26.30 3.91
CA MET A 1 -1.55 26.01 3.78
C MET A 1 -0.79 26.49 5.00
N THR A 2 -0.70 25.60 5.99
CA THR A 2 -0.15 25.87 7.33
C THR A 2 1.27 25.34 7.51
N TYR A 3 1.89 24.72 6.49
CA TYR A 3 3.27 24.25 6.59
C TYR A 3 4.23 25.39 6.89
N GLY A 4 5.14 25.15 7.84
CA GLY A 4 6.28 26.05 8.06
C GLY A 4 7.16 26.15 6.81
N PRO A 5 7.86 27.28 6.59
CA PRO A 5 8.61 27.54 5.36
C PRO A 5 9.60 26.42 4.99
N GLU A 6 10.35 25.91 5.96
CA GLU A 6 11.35 24.84 5.74
C GLU A 6 10.71 23.51 5.33
N VAL A 7 9.56 23.17 5.91
CA VAL A 7 8.83 21.94 5.59
C VAL A 7 8.26 22.03 4.18
N ARG A 8 7.70 23.19 3.83
CA ARG A 8 7.17 23.46 2.50
C ARG A 8 8.26 23.39 1.44
N GLU A 9 9.40 24.03 1.64
CA GLU A 9 10.52 24.00 0.70
C GLU A 9 11.02 22.57 0.44
N ARG A 10 11.14 21.75 1.51
CA ARG A 10 11.49 20.34 1.38
C ARG A 10 10.46 19.55 0.58
N LEU A 11 9.17 19.74 0.88
CA LEU A 11 8.07 19.09 0.17
C LEU A 11 8.04 19.47 -1.31
N GLU A 12 8.22 20.76 -1.65
CA GLU A 12 8.24 21.25 -3.04
C GLU A 12 9.41 20.66 -3.83
N ARG A 13 10.59 20.57 -3.22
CA ARG A 13 11.75 19.93 -3.84
C ARG A 13 11.50 18.45 -4.13
N ASP A 14 11.03 17.70 -3.14
CA ASP A 14 10.75 16.28 -3.26
C ASP A 14 9.58 16.03 -4.25
N ALA A 15 8.55 16.88 -4.24
CA ALA A 15 7.43 16.84 -5.19
C ALA A 15 7.89 17.03 -6.64
N LYS A 16 8.80 17.98 -6.89
CA LYS A 16 9.37 18.21 -8.22
C LYS A 16 10.10 16.97 -8.75
N GLU A 17 10.80 16.25 -7.88
CA GLU A 17 11.45 14.98 -8.26
C GLU A 17 10.40 13.92 -8.64
N ILE A 18 9.37 13.74 -7.81
CA ILE A 18 8.29 12.78 -8.09
C ILE A 18 7.60 13.12 -9.41
N ILE A 19 7.20 14.38 -9.61
CA ILE A 19 6.51 14.83 -10.83
C ILE A 19 7.38 14.59 -12.06
N GLY A 20 8.69 14.83 -11.97
CA GLY A 20 9.64 14.60 -13.06
C GLY A 20 9.76 13.15 -13.53
N ARG A 21 9.28 12.17 -12.75
CA ARG A 21 9.26 10.74 -13.14
C ARG A 21 8.15 10.41 -14.12
N TYR A 22 7.19 11.31 -14.32
CA TYR A 22 6.00 11.06 -15.13
C TYR A 22 5.89 12.04 -16.30
N PRO A 23 5.44 11.59 -17.49
CA PRO A 23 5.19 12.48 -18.62
C PRO A 23 3.99 13.41 -18.40
N ARG A 24 3.03 12.99 -17.56
CA ARG A 24 1.86 13.79 -17.18
C ARG A 24 1.91 14.04 -15.67
N PRO A 25 1.90 15.32 -15.20
CA PRO A 25 2.01 15.63 -13.78
C PRO A 25 0.97 14.91 -12.91
N ARG A 26 -0.28 14.82 -13.37
CA ARG A 26 -1.36 14.14 -12.65
C ARG A 26 -1.03 12.68 -12.26
N SER A 27 -0.18 11.98 -13.01
CA SER A 27 0.24 10.61 -12.71
C SER A 27 1.08 10.50 -11.42
N ALA A 28 1.65 11.61 -10.95
CA ALA A 28 2.39 11.69 -9.70
C ALA A 28 1.51 11.72 -8.43
N LEU A 29 0.18 11.77 -8.56
CA LEU A 29 -0.71 11.97 -7.41
C LEU A 29 -0.58 10.90 -6.32
N LEU A 30 -0.44 9.63 -6.70
CA LEU A 30 -0.31 8.54 -5.72
C LEU A 30 0.96 8.69 -4.86
N PRO A 31 2.18 8.77 -5.43
CA PRO A 31 3.38 8.99 -4.63
C PRO A 31 3.40 10.35 -3.92
N MET A 32 2.72 11.38 -4.44
CA MET A 32 2.56 12.67 -3.75
C MET A 32 1.74 12.55 -2.46
N LEU A 33 0.68 11.73 -2.45
CA LEU A 33 -0.10 11.46 -1.25
C LEU A 33 0.73 10.71 -0.19
N HIS A 34 1.58 9.78 -0.61
CA HIS A 34 2.56 9.16 0.29
C HIS A 34 3.62 10.16 0.79
N LEU A 35 4.02 11.14 -0.02
CA LEU A 35 4.98 12.17 0.38
C LEU A 35 4.42 13.03 1.51
N VAL A 36 3.20 13.55 1.40
CA VAL A 36 2.58 14.35 2.48
C VAL A 36 2.36 13.49 3.73
N GLN A 37 1.90 12.25 3.56
CA GLN A 37 1.77 11.28 4.65
C GLN A 37 3.11 10.98 5.34
N SER A 38 4.23 10.99 4.62
CA SER A 38 5.55 10.80 5.24
C SER A 38 5.96 11.93 6.19
N VAL A 39 5.37 13.12 6.05
CA VAL A 39 5.64 14.26 6.92
C VAL A 39 4.64 14.30 8.07
N GLU A 40 3.36 14.10 7.78
CA GLU A 40 2.26 14.32 8.73
C GLU A 40 1.75 13.03 9.39
N GLY A 41 2.10 11.86 8.86
CA GLY A 41 1.64 10.55 9.30
C GLY A 41 0.26 10.16 8.77
N HIS A 42 -0.44 11.08 8.11
CA HIS A 42 -1.73 10.90 7.45
C HIS A 42 -1.93 12.03 6.42
N VAL A 43 -2.91 11.90 5.55
CA VAL A 43 -3.26 12.90 4.53
C VAL A 43 -4.17 13.95 5.17
N THR A 44 -3.64 15.15 5.40
CA THR A 44 -4.38 16.30 5.94
C THR A 44 -5.00 17.15 4.82
N GLU A 45 -5.85 18.11 5.20
CA GLU A 45 -6.37 19.12 4.27
C GLU A 45 -5.23 19.95 3.64
N ASP A 46 -4.21 20.31 4.42
CA ASP A 46 -3.02 21.00 3.89
C ASP A 46 -2.24 20.14 2.89
N GLY A 47 -2.15 18.83 3.13
CA GLY A 47 -1.54 17.89 2.18
C GLY A 47 -2.33 17.73 0.89
N ILE A 48 -3.66 17.76 0.98
CA ILE A 48 -4.57 17.74 -0.18
C ILE A 48 -4.38 19.00 -1.03
N GLU A 49 -4.41 20.18 -0.39
CA GLU A 49 -4.22 21.47 -1.06
C GLU A 49 -2.82 21.57 -1.69
N PHE A 50 -1.79 21.09 -0.99
CA PHE A 50 -0.43 21.03 -1.53
C PHE A 50 -0.35 20.16 -2.79
N CYS A 51 -0.90 18.95 -2.77
CA CYS A 51 -0.91 18.07 -3.95
C CYS A 51 -1.71 18.70 -5.11
N ALA A 52 -2.82 19.36 -4.81
CA ALA A 52 -3.63 20.06 -5.81
C ALA A 52 -2.83 21.18 -6.50
N GLU A 53 -2.15 22.02 -5.71
CA GLU A 53 -1.29 23.11 -6.19
C GLU A 53 -0.16 22.57 -7.07
N GLN A 54 0.61 21.60 -6.60
CA GLN A 54 1.78 21.09 -7.32
C GLN A 54 1.43 20.40 -8.65
N LEU A 55 0.23 19.81 -8.74
CA LEU A 55 -0.19 19.04 -9.91
C LEU A 55 -1.13 19.81 -10.85
N GLY A 56 -1.57 21.01 -10.46
CA GLY A 56 -2.53 21.81 -11.24
C GLY A 56 -3.91 21.16 -11.36
N ILE A 57 -4.36 20.45 -10.31
CA ILE A 57 -5.66 19.77 -10.24
C ILE A 57 -6.50 20.34 -9.08
N THR A 58 -7.77 19.95 -8.98
CA THR A 58 -8.62 20.45 -7.89
C THR A 58 -8.42 19.65 -6.60
N PRO A 59 -8.59 20.27 -5.41
CA PRO A 59 -8.62 19.55 -4.13
C PRO A 59 -9.62 18.38 -4.13
N ALA A 60 -10.79 18.56 -4.74
CA ALA A 60 -11.80 17.49 -4.87
C ALA A 60 -11.29 16.27 -5.66
N GLN A 61 -10.48 16.47 -6.70
CA GLN A 61 -9.86 15.37 -7.44
C GLN A 61 -8.82 14.62 -6.57
N VAL A 62 -8.06 15.35 -5.76
CA VAL A 62 -7.10 14.77 -4.80
C VAL A 62 -7.84 13.97 -3.73
N THR A 63 -8.85 14.57 -3.08
CA THR A 63 -9.69 13.91 -2.08
C THR A 63 -10.32 12.63 -2.63
N GLY A 64 -10.83 12.65 -3.86
CA GLY A 64 -11.43 11.48 -4.49
C GLY A 64 -10.45 10.31 -4.66
N VAL A 65 -9.16 10.58 -4.87
CA VAL A 65 -8.12 9.54 -4.93
C VAL A 65 -7.68 9.11 -3.52
N ALA A 66 -7.50 10.07 -2.61
CA ALA A 66 -7.09 9.81 -1.24
C ALA A 66 -8.11 8.95 -0.47
N THR A 67 -9.40 9.09 -0.75
CA THR A 67 -10.45 8.27 -0.11
C THR A 67 -10.72 6.94 -0.82
N PHE A 68 -10.25 6.78 -2.06
CA PHE A 68 -10.44 5.56 -2.82
C PHE A 68 -9.45 4.46 -2.42
N TYR A 69 -8.19 4.82 -2.15
CA TYR A 69 -7.15 3.87 -1.76
C TYR A 69 -7.00 3.82 -0.25
N THR A 70 -7.11 2.63 0.34
CA THR A 70 -7.00 2.39 1.80
C THR A 70 -5.62 2.71 2.39
N GLN A 71 -4.59 2.84 1.55
CA GLN A 71 -3.21 3.11 1.95
C GLN A 71 -3.00 4.54 2.48
N TYR A 72 -3.90 5.45 2.10
CA TYR A 72 -3.88 6.84 2.54
C TYR A 72 -4.77 6.99 3.76
N LYS A 73 -4.16 7.32 4.89
CA LYS A 73 -4.87 7.44 6.16
C LYS A 73 -5.36 8.88 6.31
N HIS A 74 -6.57 9.05 6.83
CA HIS A 74 -7.22 10.36 7.00
C HIS A 74 -7.26 10.81 8.47
N ALA A 75 -6.83 9.94 9.37
CA ALA A 75 -6.71 10.20 10.80
C ALA A 75 -5.27 9.90 11.25
N PRO A 76 -4.82 10.46 12.39
CA PRO A 76 -3.50 10.19 12.92
C PRO A 76 -3.25 8.69 13.11
N VAL A 77 -2.14 8.23 12.56
CA VAL A 77 -1.65 6.86 12.68
C VAL A 77 -0.52 6.81 13.70
N GLY A 78 -0.44 5.74 14.46
CA GLY A 78 0.67 5.48 15.36
C GLY A 78 2.01 5.39 14.64
N GLU A 79 3.10 5.37 15.40
CA GLU A 79 4.45 5.15 14.86
C GLU A 79 4.55 3.85 14.02
N TYR A 80 3.77 2.83 14.41
CA TYR A 80 3.63 1.56 13.71
C TYR A 80 2.18 1.28 13.35
N HIS A 81 1.90 1.15 12.06
CA HIS A 81 0.63 0.71 11.53
C HIS A 81 0.63 -0.82 11.39
N VAL A 82 -0.15 -1.50 12.23
CA VAL A 82 -0.21 -2.97 12.33
C VAL A 82 -1.49 -3.47 11.70
N GLY A 83 -1.38 -4.20 10.59
CA GLY A 83 -2.51 -4.80 9.90
C GLY A 83 -2.61 -6.31 10.10
N VAL A 84 -3.80 -6.83 10.37
CA VAL A 84 -4.09 -8.27 10.43
C VAL A 84 -4.85 -8.70 9.19
N CYS A 85 -4.30 -9.64 8.40
CA CYS A 85 -4.99 -10.18 7.24
C CYS A 85 -6.17 -11.05 7.69
N ILE A 86 -7.37 -10.66 7.28
CA ILE A 86 -8.63 -11.37 7.59
C ILE A 86 -9.28 -11.97 6.35
N ASN A 87 -8.59 -11.95 5.21
CA ASN A 87 -9.13 -12.54 3.98
C ASN A 87 -9.12 -14.08 4.07
N THR A 88 -9.85 -14.75 3.18
CA THR A 88 -10.32 -16.14 3.28
C THR A 88 -9.30 -17.12 3.85
N LEU A 89 -8.09 -17.21 3.30
CA LEU A 89 -7.12 -18.19 3.80
C LEU A 89 -6.62 -17.83 5.20
N CYS A 90 -6.29 -16.56 5.45
CA CYS A 90 -5.86 -16.14 6.79
C CYS A 90 -6.99 -16.31 7.80
N ALA A 91 -8.24 -15.96 7.46
CA ALA A 91 -9.41 -16.20 8.30
C ALA A 91 -9.54 -17.67 8.71
N VAL A 92 -9.47 -18.60 7.74
CA VAL A 92 -9.51 -20.06 8.00
C VAL A 92 -8.36 -20.50 8.91
N MET A 93 -7.18 -19.92 8.75
CA MET A 93 -5.99 -20.25 9.53
C MET A 93 -5.93 -19.55 10.90
N GLY A 94 -6.91 -18.70 11.26
CA GLY A 94 -6.99 -18.03 12.57
C GLY A 94 -6.80 -16.50 12.55
N GLY A 95 -6.81 -15.86 11.38
CA GLY A 95 -6.67 -14.41 11.22
C GLY A 95 -7.78 -13.61 11.93
N ASP A 96 -9.03 -14.07 11.89
CA ASP A 96 -10.13 -13.43 12.63
C ASP A 96 -9.94 -13.55 14.15
N GLN A 97 -9.43 -14.69 14.62
CA GLN A 97 -9.10 -14.90 16.03
C GLN A 97 -7.96 -13.96 16.46
N ILE A 98 -6.91 -13.85 15.65
CA ILE A 98 -5.81 -12.91 15.90
C ILE A 98 -6.35 -11.49 15.99
N TRP A 99 -7.20 -11.06 15.05
CA TRP A 99 -7.80 -9.72 15.08
C TRP A 99 -8.58 -9.48 16.37
N GLN A 100 -9.50 -10.38 16.72
CA GLN A 100 -10.36 -10.22 17.89
C GLN A 100 -9.53 -10.10 19.17
N GLU A 101 -8.62 -11.04 19.40
CA GLU A 101 -7.81 -11.08 20.60
C GLU A 101 -6.79 -9.94 20.69
N LEU A 102 -6.25 -9.50 19.56
CA LEU A 102 -5.29 -8.40 19.50
C LEU A 102 -5.97 -7.05 19.72
N SER A 103 -7.12 -6.82 19.09
CA SER A 103 -7.90 -5.59 19.24
C SER A 103 -8.37 -5.42 20.68
N GLU A 104 -8.83 -6.50 21.33
CA GLU A 104 -9.17 -6.48 22.76
C GLU A 104 -7.95 -6.19 23.65
N HIS A 105 -6.80 -6.80 23.36
CA HIS A 105 -5.56 -6.59 24.12
C HIS A 105 -5.00 -5.17 23.97
N ALA A 106 -5.02 -4.63 22.76
CA ALA A 106 -4.54 -3.27 22.48
C ALA A 106 -5.55 -2.19 22.92
N GLY A 107 -6.82 -2.55 23.06
CA GLY A 107 -7.90 -1.63 23.44
C GLY A 107 -8.31 -0.66 22.33
N VAL A 108 -8.05 -1.01 21.07
CA VAL A 108 -8.36 -0.17 19.89
C VAL A 108 -8.95 -1.01 18.76
N GLY A 109 -9.84 -0.39 17.98
CA GLY A 109 -10.51 -1.00 16.84
C GLY A 109 -9.77 -0.83 15.51
N HIS A 110 -10.53 -1.01 14.43
CA HIS A 110 -10.05 -0.80 13.07
C HIS A 110 -9.81 0.68 12.78
N ASP A 111 -8.65 1.01 12.21
CA ASP A 111 -8.18 2.37 11.91
C ASP A 111 -8.08 3.28 13.15
N GLU A 112 -7.88 2.69 14.33
CA GLU A 112 -7.68 3.41 15.58
C GLU A 112 -6.25 3.29 16.09
N ALA A 113 -5.73 4.37 16.66
CA ALA A 113 -4.41 4.43 17.29
C ALA A 113 -4.51 4.25 18.81
N THR A 114 -3.54 3.56 19.39
CA THR A 114 -3.37 3.47 20.85
C THR A 114 -3.16 4.86 21.46
N PRO A 115 -3.59 5.13 22.70
CA PRO A 115 -3.46 6.45 23.33
C PRO A 115 -2.01 6.94 23.47
N ASP A 116 -1.04 6.03 23.47
CA ASP A 116 0.40 6.34 23.49
C ASP A 116 0.97 6.72 22.12
N GLY A 117 0.15 6.67 21.05
CA GLY A 117 0.54 7.01 19.68
C GLY A 117 1.54 6.03 19.05
N LYS A 118 1.75 4.86 19.65
CA LYS A 118 2.75 3.88 19.17
C LYS A 118 2.22 2.96 18.09
N VAL A 119 0.99 2.48 18.23
CA VAL A 119 0.43 1.47 17.32
C VAL A 119 -0.94 1.90 16.83
N SER A 120 -1.22 1.68 15.55
CA SER A 120 -2.59 1.64 15.02
C SER A 120 -2.92 0.25 14.52
N LEU A 121 -4.17 -0.17 14.65
CA LEU A 121 -4.63 -1.47 14.17
C LEU A 121 -5.52 -1.34 12.93
N GLU A 122 -5.27 -2.17 11.92
CA GLU A 122 -6.13 -2.30 10.74
C GLU A 122 -6.53 -3.77 10.50
N ARG A 123 -7.77 -3.95 10.06
CA ARG A 123 -8.24 -5.19 9.44
C ARG A 123 -7.93 -5.06 7.98
N ILE A 124 -6.90 -5.74 7.51
CA ILE A 124 -6.46 -5.65 6.13
C ILE A 124 -7.00 -6.82 5.32
N GLU A 125 -7.21 -6.55 4.04
CA GLU A 125 -7.55 -7.56 3.05
C GLU A 125 -6.31 -8.37 2.63
N CYS A 126 -6.43 -9.12 1.52
CA CYS A 126 -5.38 -10.00 1.05
C CYS A 126 -4.07 -9.26 0.71
N ASN A 127 -2.97 -9.65 1.37
CA ASN A 127 -1.61 -9.17 1.07
C ASN A 127 -0.81 -10.11 0.14
N ALA A 128 -1.48 -11.07 -0.51
CA ALA A 128 -0.85 -12.07 -1.39
C ALA A 128 0.30 -12.89 -0.75
N ALA A 129 0.32 -13.04 0.57
CA ALA A 129 1.30 -13.83 1.33
C ALA A 129 0.71 -15.15 1.86
N CYS A 130 -0.24 -15.74 1.11
CA CYS A 130 -1.04 -16.89 1.52
C CYS A 130 -0.21 -18.12 1.92
N ASP A 131 0.96 -18.31 1.32
CA ASP A 131 1.88 -19.42 1.62
C ASP A 131 2.36 -19.43 3.08
N PHE A 132 2.23 -18.31 3.78
CA PHE A 132 2.70 -18.06 5.15
C PHE A 132 1.57 -17.72 6.14
N ALA A 133 0.31 -17.93 5.74
CA ALA A 133 -0.85 -17.57 6.55
C ALA A 133 -0.85 -18.25 7.94
N PRO A 134 -1.35 -17.59 9.01
CA PRO A 134 -1.85 -16.21 9.05
C PRO A 134 -0.74 -15.16 9.00
N VAL A 135 -1.00 -14.06 8.29
CA VAL A 135 -0.03 -12.98 8.05
C VAL A 135 -0.51 -11.68 8.70
N MET A 136 0.42 -10.99 9.36
CA MET A 136 0.28 -9.60 9.77
C MET A 136 1.29 -8.74 9.01
N MET A 137 1.02 -7.44 8.93
CA MET A 137 1.99 -6.46 8.43
C MET A 137 2.23 -5.38 9.47
N VAL A 138 3.46 -4.88 9.54
CA VAL A 138 3.78 -3.66 10.26
C VAL A 138 4.49 -2.72 9.31
N ASN A 139 3.90 -1.57 9.00
CA ASN A 139 4.46 -0.57 8.08
C ASN A 139 4.98 -1.17 6.75
N TRP A 140 4.22 -2.11 6.17
CA TRP A 140 4.52 -2.84 4.91
C TRP A 140 5.52 -3.99 5.01
N GLU A 141 6.03 -4.28 6.19
CA GLU A 141 6.88 -5.44 6.43
C GLU A 141 6.07 -6.65 6.90
N PHE A 142 6.44 -7.84 6.44
CA PHE A 142 5.67 -9.08 6.67
C PHE A 142 6.04 -9.77 7.99
N PHE A 143 5.00 -10.18 8.72
CA PHE A 143 5.06 -11.04 9.89
C PHE A 143 4.24 -12.30 9.63
N ASP A 144 4.95 -13.40 9.45
CA ASP A 144 4.42 -14.67 8.93
C ASP A 144 4.11 -15.66 10.06
N ASN A 145 3.25 -16.65 9.76
CA ASN A 145 2.90 -17.74 10.68
C ASN A 145 2.48 -17.20 12.07
N MET A 146 1.66 -16.16 12.06
CA MET A 146 1.24 -15.45 13.25
C MET A 146 0.21 -16.25 14.03
N THR A 147 0.26 -16.10 15.36
CA THR A 147 -0.71 -16.63 16.32
C THR A 147 -1.18 -15.50 17.22
N PRO A 148 -2.30 -15.63 17.94
CA PRO A 148 -2.76 -14.59 18.85
C PRO A 148 -1.69 -14.16 19.87
N GLU A 149 -0.91 -15.10 20.41
CA GLU A 149 0.16 -14.81 21.38
C GLU A 149 1.34 -14.10 20.74
N LYS A 150 1.73 -14.48 19.51
CA LYS A 150 2.79 -13.76 18.77
C LYS A 150 2.35 -12.34 18.42
N ALA A 151 1.09 -12.16 18.02
CA ALA A 151 0.53 -10.87 17.68
C ALA A 151 0.51 -9.91 18.87
N LYS A 152 0.06 -10.38 20.04
CA LYS A 152 0.07 -9.59 21.28
C LYS A 152 1.49 -9.19 21.68
N ARG A 153 2.43 -10.16 21.67
CA ARG A 153 3.85 -9.88 21.95
C ARG A 153 4.45 -8.87 20.99
N LEU A 154 4.17 -9.00 19.69
CA LEU A 154 4.62 -8.06 18.66
C LEU A 154 4.17 -6.63 19.00
N VAL A 155 2.89 -6.43 19.29
CA VAL A 155 2.36 -5.09 19.66
C VAL A 155 2.98 -4.58 20.97
N ASP A 156 3.13 -5.42 21.99
CA ASP A 156 3.76 -5.02 23.26
C ASP A 156 5.24 -4.62 23.07
N ASP A 157 5.97 -5.35 22.24
CA ASP A 157 7.36 -5.07 21.92
C ASP A 157 7.50 -3.74 21.15
N LEU A 158 6.62 -3.48 20.16
CA LEU A 158 6.56 -2.19 19.46
C LEU A 158 6.26 -1.03 20.41
N ARG A 159 5.26 -1.18 21.29
CA ARG A 159 4.87 -0.14 22.24
C ARG A 159 5.94 0.14 23.30
N SER A 160 6.71 -0.87 23.68
CA SER A 160 7.84 -0.72 24.61
C SER A 160 9.13 -0.24 23.94
N GLY A 161 9.13 -0.04 22.62
CA GLY A 161 10.29 0.44 21.86
C GLY A 161 11.41 -0.59 21.72
N LYS A 162 11.10 -1.89 21.89
CA LYS A 162 12.07 -2.94 21.58
C LYS A 162 12.24 -3.06 20.07
N GLN A 163 13.44 -3.45 19.66
CA GLN A 163 13.70 -3.76 18.26
C GLN A 163 12.90 -5.00 17.87
N VAL A 164 12.09 -4.86 16.83
CA VAL A 164 11.32 -5.92 16.20
C VAL A 164 11.82 -6.07 14.77
N LEU A 165 11.95 -7.31 14.31
CA LEU A 165 12.38 -7.65 12.95
C LEU A 165 11.24 -8.34 12.20
N PRO A 166 11.04 -8.03 10.91
CA PRO A 166 10.07 -8.76 10.10
C PRO A 166 10.52 -10.20 9.82
N SER A 167 9.55 -11.07 9.53
CA SER A 167 9.81 -12.46 9.17
C SER A 167 10.58 -12.56 7.86
N ARG A 168 10.24 -11.69 6.90
CA ARG A 168 10.85 -11.59 5.58
C ARG A 168 10.96 -10.11 5.26
N GLY A 169 12.17 -9.58 5.36
CA GLY A 169 12.43 -8.17 5.16
C GLY A 169 13.79 -7.77 5.73
N PRO A 170 14.04 -6.47 5.83
CA PRO A 170 15.35 -5.94 6.15
C PRO A 170 15.61 -5.98 7.69
N GLU A 171 16.85 -5.86 8.16
CA GLU A 171 17.24 -6.08 9.58
C GLU A 171 16.82 -4.95 10.57
N SER A 172 15.76 -4.22 10.23
CA SER A 172 15.15 -3.18 11.04
C SER A 172 13.80 -2.80 10.46
N LEU A 173 12.92 -2.29 11.31
CA LEU A 173 11.56 -1.91 10.96
C LEU A 173 11.45 -0.41 10.79
N ALA A 174 10.99 0.06 9.63
CA ALA A 174 10.72 1.47 9.40
C ALA A 174 9.49 1.92 10.19
N THR A 175 9.47 3.19 10.62
CA THR A 175 8.25 3.84 11.13
C THR A 175 7.25 4.09 9.98
N TRP A 176 5.99 4.40 10.33
CA TRP A 176 4.94 4.66 9.33
C TRP A 176 5.30 5.82 8.38
N LYS A 177 5.95 6.85 8.92
CA LYS A 177 6.41 8.02 8.14
C LYS A 177 7.56 7.66 7.21
N GLU A 178 8.52 6.86 7.67
CA GLU A 178 9.64 6.39 6.85
C GLU A 178 9.16 5.45 5.74
N ALA A 179 8.28 4.49 6.06
CA ALA A 179 7.68 3.60 5.07
C ALA A 179 6.87 4.39 4.02
N SER A 180 6.12 5.41 4.45
CA SER A 180 5.42 6.32 3.53
C SER A 180 6.40 7.08 2.63
N ARG A 181 7.59 7.45 3.13
CA ARG A 181 8.64 8.08 2.33
C ARG A 181 9.20 7.13 1.26
N VAL A 182 9.39 5.86 1.60
CA VAL A 182 9.80 4.84 0.63
C VAL A 182 8.74 4.66 -0.46
N LEU A 183 7.45 4.62 -0.09
CA LEU A 183 6.32 4.52 -1.03
C LEU A 183 6.13 5.78 -1.90
N ALA A 184 6.56 6.95 -1.44
CA ALA A 184 6.68 8.15 -2.27
C ALA A 184 7.81 8.03 -3.33
N GLY A 185 8.56 6.92 -3.31
CA GLY A 185 9.63 6.60 -4.24
C GLY A 185 10.98 7.20 -3.85
N PHE A 186 11.21 7.42 -2.55
CA PHE A 186 12.54 7.75 -2.02
C PHE A 186 13.11 6.50 -1.33
N PRO A 187 13.88 5.66 -2.04
CA PRO A 187 14.33 4.39 -1.51
C PRO A 187 15.25 4.59 -0.30
N ASP A 188 15.12 3.72 0.68
CA ASP A 188 15.98 3.64 1.86
C ASP A 188 17.24 2.77 1.64
N GLY A 189 17.34 2.15 0.45
CA GLY A 189 18.45 1.28 0.06
C GLY A 189 18.31 -0.18 0.49
N ARG A 190 17.17 -0.58 1.06
CA ARG A 190 17.02 -1.87 1.77
C ARG A 190 16.18 -2.91 1.02
N ALA A 191 15.68 -2.57 -0.17
CA ALA A 191 14.80 -3.42 -0.97
C ALA A 191 15.36 -4.83 -1.28
N GLY A 192 16.69 -5.00 -1.27
CA GLY A 192 17.35 -6.28 -1.52
C GLY A 192 17.66 -7.11 -0.28
N GLU A 193 17.37 -6.61 0.92
CA GLU A 193 17.61 -7.32 2.17
C GLU A 193 16.52 -8.37 2.45
N GLY A 194 16.80 -9.32 3.34
CA GLY A 194 15.85 -10.34 3.76
C GLY A 194 15.62 -11.48 2.77
N VAL A 195 14.72 -12.39 3.14
CA VAL A 195 14.35 -13.55 2.33
C VAL A 195 13.29 -13.15 1.31
N GLN A 196 13.67 -13.12 0.03
CA GLN A 196 12.79 -12.73 -1.07
C GLN A 196 11.71 -13.78 -1.37
N ALA A 197 12.09 -15.07 -1.39
CA ALA A 197 11.18 -16.20 -1.56
C ALA A 197 11.47 -17.28 -0.50
N GLY A 198 10.52 -17.52 0.39
CA GLY A 198 10.65 -18.53 1.43
C GLY A 198 10.47 -19.97 0.93
N PRO A 199 10.80 -20.97 1.76
CA PRO A 199 10.75 -22.38 1.36
C PRO A 199 9.34 -22.86 0.96
N GLU A 200 8.30 -22.28 1.54
CA GLU A 200 6.88 -22.55 1.26
C GLU A 200 6.55 -22.16 -0.19
N SER A 201 6.87 -20.93 -0.60
CA SER A 201 6.67 -20.45 -1.97
C SER A 201 7.51 -21.22 -3.00
N LEU A 202 8.71 -21.68 -2.61
CA LEU A 202 9.61 -22.44 -3.49
C LEU A 202 9.27 -23.93 -3.57
N ARG A 203 8.28 -24.43 -2.81
CA ARG A 203 7.98 -25.86 -2.72
C ARG A 203 7.61 -26.46 -4.07
N GLY A 204 6.77 -25.76 -4.85
CA GLY A 204 6.36 -26.20 -6.18
C GLY A 204 7.54 -26.30 -7.15
N LEU A 205 8.43 -25.31 -7.14
CA LEU A 205 9.63 -25.29 -7.98
C LEU A 205 10.57 -26.45 -7.67
N LYS A 206 10.84 -26.71 -6.38
CA LYS A 206 11.70 -27.83 -5.97
C LYS A 206 11.13 -29.17 -6.42
N LEU A 207 9.83 -29.39 -6.22
CA LEU A 207 9.16 -30.62 -6.68
C LEU A 207 9.21 -30.78 -8.21
N ALA A 208 9.07 -29.69 -8.96
CA ALA A 208 9.18 -29.73 -10.41
C ALA A 208 10.59 -30.16 -10.86
N GLN A 209 11.64 -29.60 -10.25
CA GLN A 209 13.02 -29.97 -10.51
C GLN A 209 13.32 -31.44 -10.16
N GLU A 210 12.90 -31.88 -8.97
CA GLU A 210 13.08 -33.26 -8.50
C GLU A 210 12.42 -34.29 -9.43
N ARG A 211 11.31 -33.91 -10.08
CA ARG A 211 10.52 -34.79 -10.95
C ARG A 211 10.77 -34.59 -12.43
N GLY A 212 11.67 -33.67 -12.81
CA GLY A 212 11.91 -33.32 -14.21
C GLY A 212 10.67 -32.77 -14.92
N TRP A 213 9.80 -32.06 -14.20
CA TRP A 213 8.62 -31.44 -14.79
C TRP A 213 9.00 -30.15 -15.52
N GLU A 214 8.61 -30.06 -16.78
CA GLU A 214 8.78 -28.86 -17.61
C GLU A 214 7.41 -28.38 -18.11
N ALA A 215 7.25 -27.06 -18.22
CA ALA A 215 6.07 -26.50 -18.85
C ALA A 215 6.07 -26.83 -20.35
N PRO A 216 4.91 -27.14 -20.96
CA PRO A 216 4.81 -27.26 -22.41
C PRO A 216 5.31 -25.99 -23.08
N ARG A 217 6.09 -26.12 -24.16
CA ARG A 217 6.47 -24.96 -24.97
C ARG A 217 5.22 -24.38 -25.59
N THR A 218 4.90 -23.12 -25.28
CA THR A 218 3.86 -22.39 -25.99
C THR A 218 4.41 -21.95 -27.35
N ASP A 219 3.67 -22.27 -28.41
CA ASP A 219 3.85 -21.90 -29.81
C ASP A 219 3.53 -20.42 -30.11
N VAL A 220 3.38 -19.59 -29.07
CA VAL A 220 3.03 -18.18 -29.20
C VAL A 220 4.32 -17.35 -29.08
N ASP A 221 4.85 -16.93 -30.22
CA ASP A 221 5.86 -15.87 -30.31
C ASP A 221 5.23 -14.56 -29.81
N ARG A 222 5.29 -14.33 -28.49
CA ARG A 222 4.99 -13.01 -27.93
C ARG A 222 6.22 -12.15 -28.13
N GLU A 223 6.23 -11.36 -29.21
CA GLU A 223 7.17 -10.26 -29.36
C GLU A 223 7.03 -9.37 -28.13
N ARG A 224 8.07 -9.38 -27.29
CA ARG A 224 8.16 -8.50 -26.13
C ARG A 224 8.61 -7.14 -26.68
N PRO A 225 7.84 -6.06 -26.53
CA PRO A 225 8.27 -4.74 -26.97
C PRO A 225 9.65 -4.42 -26.36
N GLU A 226 10.60 -4.04 -27.20
CA GLU A 226 11.98 -3.75 -26.77
C GLU A 226 12.09 -2.44 -26.00
N GLU A 227 11.15 -1.49 -26.22
CA GLU A 227 11.15 -0.17 -25.59
C GLU A 227 9.77 0.21 -25.01
N PRO A 228 9.73 1.00 -23.92
CA PRO A 228 8.50 1.60 -23.42
C PRO A 228 7.86 2.51 -24.48
N VAL A 229 6.53 2.53 -24.55
CA VAL A 229 5.76 3.44 -25.41
C VAL A 229 6.07 4.88 -25.04
N LYS A 230 6.38 5.73 -26.04
CA LYS A 230 6.72 7.14 -25.80
C LYS A 230 5.52 7.94 -25.35
N ALA A 231 5.75 9.00 -24.57
CA ALA A 231 4.68 9.85 -24.05
C ALA A 231 3.83 10.49 -25.15
N GLU A 232 4.42 10.81 -26.30
CA GLU A 232 3.74 11.36 -27.47
C GLU A 232 2.86 10.32 -28.20
N GLU A 233 3.14 9.03 -28.00
CA GLU A 233 2.41 7.90 -28.57
C GLU A 233 1.30 7.38 -27.64
N MET A 234 1.30 7.82 -26.37
CA MET A 234 0.21 7.56 -25.44
C MET A 234 -1.00 8.38 -25.86
N ALA A 235 -2.01 7.71 -26.41
CA ALA A 235 -3.29 8.33 -26.75
C ALA A 235 -3.78 9.23 -25.59
N GLU A 236 -4.29 10.41 -25.92
CA GLU A 236 -5.07 11.18 -24.96
C GLU A 236 -6.23 10.30 -24.47
N PRO A 237 -6.49 10.27 -23.15
CA PRO A 237 -7.66 9.58 -22.66
C PRO A 237 -8.88 10.17 -23.40
N PRO A 238 -9.80 9.35 -23.90
CA PRO A 238 -10.87 9.80 -24.78
C PRO A 238 -11.84 10.82 -24.14
N GLN A 239 -11.63 11.22 -22.87
CA GLN A 239 -12.56 12.06 -22.13
C GLN A 239 -11.87 13.02 -21.17
N GLU A 240 -12.36 14.26 -21.19
CA GLU A 240 -12.15 15.21 -20.10
C GLU A 240 -12.85 14.70 -18.82
N PRO A 241 -12.21 14.83 -17.64
CA PRO A 241 -12.82 14.48 -16.37
C PRO A 241 -14.16 15.20 -16.17
N GLY A 242 -15.24 14.45 -15.96
CA GLY A 242 -16.57 15.00 -15.63
C GLY A 242 -17.54 15.14 -16.81
N LYS A 243 -17.16 14.81 -18.04
CA LYS A 243 -18.13 14.70 -19.15
C LYS A 243 -18.81 13.32 -19.18
N PRO A 244 -20.14 13.25 -19.34
CA PRO A 244 -20.85 11.98 -19.53
C PRO A 244 -20.31 11.20 -20.73
N ILE A 245 -20.34 9.87 -20.64
CA ILE A 245 -20.02 9.00 -21.78
C ILE A 245 -21.12 9.16 -22.83
N GLY A 246 -20.84 9.96 -23.85
CA GLY A 246 -21.69 10.07 -25.03
C GLY A 246 -21.50 8.84 -25.90
N GLY A 247 -22.49 7.95 -25.89
CA GLY A 247 -22.58 6.81 -26.79
C GLY A 247 -23.98 6.22 -26.73
N ASP A 248 -24.54 5.91 -27.90
CA ASP A 248 -25.83 5.21 -27.97
C ASP A 248 -25.73 3.90 -27.18
N ALA A 249 -26.70 3.68 -26.29
CA ALA A 249 -26.79 2.46 -25.48
C ALA A 249 -26.69 1.24 -26.40
N LYS A 250 -25.69 0.38 -26.16
CA LYS A 250 -25.56 -0.88 -26.89
C LYS A 250 -26.85 -1.69 -26.66
N PRO A 251 -27.45 -2.28 -27.71
CA PRO A 251 -28.64 -3.09 -27.55
C PRO A 251 -28.29 -4.31 -26.67
N GLY A 252 -28.80 -4.31 -25.43
CA GLY A 252 -28.57 -5.37 -24.45
C GLY A 252 -28.29 -4.93 -23.01
N SER A 253 -28.20 -3.63 -22.70
CA SER A 253 -28.16 -3.19 -21.29
C SER A 253 -29.52 -3.45 -20.63
N GLN A 254 -29.50 -4.11 -19.47
CA GLN A 254 -30.69 -4.35 -18.64
C GLN A 254 -31.16 -3.05 -17.96
N GLU A 255 -31.67 -2.11 -18.73
CA GLU A 255 -32.52 -1.04 -18.19
C GLU A 255 -33.97 -1.53 -18.25
N GLY A 256 -34.57 -1.80 -17.09
CA GLY A 256 -36.00 -2.11 -17.02
C GLY A 256 -36.49 -3.10 -15.96
N ARG A 257 -35.73 -3.38 -14.89
CA ARG A 257 -36.30 -4.07 -13.72
C ARG A 257 -35.91 -3.34 -12.44
N ASN A 258 -36.65 -2.29 -12.17
CA ASN A 258 -37.14 -1.92 -10.85
C ASN A 258 -38.12 -0.76 -11.07
N LYS A 259 -39.38 -1.14 -11.35
CA LYS A 259 -40.54 -0.38 -10.92
C LYS A 259 -41.01 -0.99 -9.61
#